data_AF-G4A6C9-F1
#
_entry.id   AF-G4A6C9-F1
#
_cell.length_a   1.000
_cell.length_b   1.000
_cell.length_c   1.000
_cell.angle_alpha   90.00
_cell.angle_beta   90.00
_cell.angle_gamma   90.00
#
_symmetry.space_group_name_H-M   'P 1'
#
loop_
_entity.id
_entity.type
_entity.pdbx_description
1 polymer ?
#
loop_
_entity_poly.entity_id
_entity_poly.type
_entity_poly.pdbx_seq_one_letter_code
_entity_poly.pdbx_strand_id
1 'polypeptide(L)' 'MNDLIIYNTDDGKSHVALLVVENEAWLTQNQLAELFDTSVQNIAFRIKKYIRRQ' A
#
# COMPACT_ATOMS: atom_id res chain seq x y z
N MET A 1 -12.23 -17.23 0.59
CA MET A 1 -11.13 -17.24 -0.40
C MET A 1 -10.41 -15.92 -0.23
N ASN A 2 -9.10 -15.94 -0.02
CA ASN A 2 -8.28 -14.73 -0.03
C ASN A 2 -7.76 -14.59 -1.45
N ASP A 3 -8.13 -13.50 -2.13
CA ASP A 3 -7.68 -13.24 -3.50
C ASP A 3 -6.42 -12.37 -3.46
N LEU A 4 -5.42 -12.76 -4.24
CA LEU A 4 -4.19 -11.98 -4.41
C LEU A 4 -4.29 -11.18 -5.70
N ILE A 5 -4.32 -9.84 -5.61
CA ILE A 5 -4.28 -8.95 -6.77
C ILE A 5 -2.85 -8.48 -6.96
N ILE A 6 -2.28 -8.75 -8.12
CA ILE A 6 -1.01 -8.11 -8.54
C ILE A 6 -1.37 -6.79 -9.21
N TYR A 7 -1.08 -5.67 -8.55
CA TYR A 7 -1.22 -4.35 -9.12
C TYR A 7 0.11 -3.89 -9.70
N ASN A 8 0.12 -3.64 -11.00
CA ASN A 8 1.24 -3.02 -11.69
C ASN A 8 0.95 -1.52 -11.80
N THR A 9 1.91 -0.68 -11.42
CA THR A 9 1.78 0.75 -11.73
C THR A 9 1.75 0.96 -13.23
N ASP A 10 1.03 1.99 -13.67
CA ASP A 10 0.87 2.32 -15.10
C ASP A 10 2.22 2.56 -15.80
N ASP A 11 3.21 3.04 -15.02
CA ASP A 11 4.60 3.26 -15.44
C ASP A 11 5.46 1.97 -15.42
N GLY A 12 4.90 0.83 -15.01
CA GLY A 12 5.56 -0.50 -14.99
C GLY A 12 6.67 -0.68 -13.94
N LYS A 13 6.91 0.33 -13.09
CA LYS A 13 8.04 0.32 -12.14
C LYS A 13 7.76 -0.42 -10.84
N SER A 14 6.50 -0.50 -10.39
CA SER A 14 6.15 -1.06 -9.08
C SER A 14 5.18 -2.22 -9.25
N HIS A 15 5.45 -3.32 -8.55
CA HIS A 15 4.70 -4.57 -8.65
C HIS A 15 4.21 -4.93 -7.25
N VAL A 16 3.00 -4.49 -6.91
CA VAL A 16 2.49 -4.62 -5.55
C VAL A 16 1.43 -5.71 -5.48
N ALA A 17 1.70 -6.74 -4.67
CA ALA A 17 0.75 -7.81 -4.41
C ALA A 17 -0.21 -7.45 -3.27
N LEU A 18 -1.45 -7.09 -3.58
CA LEU A 18 -2.48 -6.78 -2.58
C LEU A 18 -3.24 -8.02 -2.18
N LEU A 19 -3.43 -8.20 -0.87
CA LEU A 19 -4.32 -9.22 -0.35
C LEU A 19 -5.73 -8.66 -0.28
N VAL A 20 -6.69 -9.30 -0.93
CA VAL A 20 -8.10 -8.93 -0.84
C VAL A 20 -8.80 -9.85 0.14
N VAL A 21 -9.38 -9.25 1.17
CA VAL A 21 -10.17 -9.93 2.20
C VAL A 21 -11.49 -9.17 2.30
N GLU A 22 -12.61 -9.88 2.10
CA GLU A 22 -13.96 -9.30 2.29
C GLU A 22 -14.18 -7.98 1.51
N ASN A 23 -13.66 -7.91 0.28
CA ASN A 23 -13.73 -6.73 -0.59
C ASN A 23 -12.88 -5.52 -0.13
N GLU A 24 -11.99 -5.72 0.83
CA GLU A 24 -10.99 -4.75 1.25
C GLU A 24 -9.59 -5.19 0.81
N ALA A 25 -8.82 -4.25 0.26
CA ALA A 25 -7.44 -4.48 -0.15
C ALA A 25 -6.47 -4.11 0.97
N TRP A 26 -5.69 -5.08 1.41
CA TRP A 26 -4.68 -4.94 2.45
C TRP A 26 -3.30 -4.75 1.83
N LEU A 27 -2.59 -3.72 2.28
CA LEU A 27 -1.21 -3.43 1.93
C LEU A 27 -0.36 -3.21 3.18
N THR A 28 0.91 -3.62 3.09
CA THR A 28 1.93 -3.27 4.07
C THR A 28 2.49 -1.86 3.81
N GLN A 29 3.14 -1.25 4.81
CA GLN A 29 3.80 0.05 4.64
C GLN A 29 4.91 0.03 3.59
N ASN A 30 5.59 -1.11 3.40
CA ASN A 30 6.60 -1.29 2.36
C ASN A 30 5.98 -1.27 0.95
N GLN A 31 4.85 -1.94 0.79
CA GLN A 31 4.11 -1.95 -0.47
C GLN A 31 3.57 -0.57 -0.84
N LEU A 32 3.11 0.19 0.14
CA LEU A 32 2.73 1.60 -0.06
C LEU A 32 3.94 2.46 -0.44
N ALA A 33 5.09 2.23 0.17
CA ALA A 33 6.32 2.95 -0.14
C ALA A 33 6.76 2.72 -1.59
N GLU A 34 6.69 1.48 -2.07
CA GLU A 34 6.99 1.11 -3.47
C GLU A 34 5.95 1.64 -4.46
N LEU A 35 4.66 1.62 -4.09
CA LEU A 35 3.58 2.14 -4.93
C LEU A 35 3.68 3.66 -5.14
N PHE A 36 4.07 4.39 -4.09
CA PHE A 36 4.13 5.85 -4.09
C PHE A 36 5.54 6.40 -4.33
N ASP A 37 6.50 5.55 -4.71
CA ASP A 37 7.90 5.90 -4.94
C ASP A 37 8.48 6.79 -3.82
N THR A 38 8.29 6.36 -2.58
CA THR A 38 8.68 7.10 -1.37
C THR A 38 9.29 6.17 -0.33
N SER A 39 9.87 6.73 0.73
CA SER A 39 10.35 5.91 1.86
C SER A 39 9.20 5.41 2.75
N VAL A 40 9.42 4.25 3.37
CA VAL A 40 8.54 3.66 4.40
C VAL A 40 8.33 4.64 5.56
N GLN A 41 9.37 5.41 5.91
CA GLN A 41 9.32 6.43 6.97
C GLN A 41 8.31 7.54 6.63
N ASN A 42 8.28 8.00 5.37
CA ASN A 42 7.29 8.97 4.91
C ASN A 42 5.86 8.41 4.98
N ILE A 43 5.66 7.14 4.59
CA ILE A 43 4.36 6.47 4.72
C ILE A 43 3.92 6.40 6.18
N ALA A 44 4.79 5.91 7.07
CA ALA A 44 4.52 5.82 8.50
C ALA A 44 4.18 7.19 9.11
N PHE A 45 4.91 8.24 8.72
CA PHE A 45 4.64 9.61 9.15
C PHE A 45 3.25 10.09 8.69
N ARG A 46 2.88 9.84 7.41
CA ARG A 46 1.57 10.20 6.86
C ARG A 46 0.43 9.46 7.58
N ILE A 47 0.56 8.15 7.80
CA ILE A 47 -0.41 7.33 8.55
C ILE A 47 -0.59 7.88 9.97
N LYS A 48 0.51 8.14 10.68
CA LYS A 48 0.48 8.68 12.04
C LYS A 48 -0.20 10.06 12.10
N LYS A 49 0.01 10.90 11.09
CA LYS A 49 -0.66 12.21 10.96
C LYS A 49 -2.17 12.05 10.74
N TYR A 50 -2.59 11.05 9.97
CA TYR A 50 -4.01 10.75 9.76
C TYR A 50 -4.67 10.27 11.06
N ILE A 51 -4.08 9.28 11.75
CA ILE A 51 -4.62 8.73 13.00
C ILE A 51 -4.73 9.79 14.09
N ARG A 52 -3.75 10.70 14.22
CA ARG A 52 -3.79 11.79 15.20
C ARG A 52 -4.84 12.87 14.92
N ARG A 53 -5.39 12.91 13.70
CA ARG A 53 -6.42 13.88 13.30
C ARG A 53 -7.83 13.34 13.49
N GLN A 54 -7.98 12.05 13.75
CA GLN A 54 -9.22 11.39 14.17
C GLN A 54 -9.28 11.39 15.70
#